data_AF-A0A450WNZ6-F1
#
_entry.id   AF-A0A450WNZ6-F1
#
_cell.length_a   1.000
_cell.length_b   1.000
_cell.length_c   1.000
_cell.angle_alpha   90.00
_cell.angle_beta   90.00
_cell.angle_gamma   90.00
#
_symmetry.space_group_name_H-M   'P 1'
#
loop_
_entity.id
_entity.type
_entity.pdbx_description
1 polymer ?
#
loop_
_entity_poly.entity_id
_entity_poly.type
_entity_poly.pdbx_seq_one_letter_code
_entity_poly.pdbx_strand_id
1 'polypeptide(L)'
;MFDLATKFQEYREKLHGLLRHRADAIFNVLDSLSGRQSAQSVVELSLEVPFERRHSSLYDAIDNFAHGVSSSERLKKGLERIRILAPMLPTPKRRPFWVIAVDATPAPRAFSRTLADRSIVYRWWGTATR
;
A
#
# COMPACT_ATOMS: atom_id res chain seq x y z
N MET A 1 19.41 17.62 16.57
CA MET A 1 19.23 16.34 15.85
C MET A 1 17.75 16.01 15.95
N PHE A 2 16.95 16.31 14.92
CA PHE A 2 15.52 15.98 14.96
C PHE A 2 15.37 14.47 15.05
N ASP A 3 14.61 14.03 16.05
CA ASP A 3 14.31 12.62 16.30
C ASP A 3 13.62 12.00 15.08
N LEU A 4 14.01 10.77 14.72
CA LEU A 4 13.45 10.04 13.59
C LEU A 4 11.94 9.85 13.77
N ALA A 5 11.49 9.70 15.02
CA ALA A 5 10.07 9.61 15.35
C ALA A 5 9.31 10.90 15.02
N THR A 6 9.85 12.07 15.35
CA THR A 6 9.24 13.36 14.99
C THR A 6 9.10 13.52 13.49
N LYS A 7 10.16 13.20 12.74
CA LYS A 7 10.10 13.23 11.27
C LYS A 7 9.02 12.28 10.73
N PHE A 8 9.00 11.04 11.23
CA PHE A 8 8.00 10.06 10.81
C PHE A 8 6.57 10.55 11.07
N GLN A 9 6.34 11.18 12.21
CA GLN A 9 5.05 11.77 12.57
C GLN A 9 4.63 12.88 11.60
N GLU A 10 5.53 13.81 11.27
CA GLU A 10 5.24 14.87 10.28
C GLU A 10 4.87 14.30 8.89
N TYR A 11 5.53 13.23 8.46
CA TYR A 11 5.19 12.58 7.19
C TYR A 11 3.85 11.86 7.26
N ARG A 12 3.57 11.19 8.37
CA ARG A 12 2.29 10.55 8.61
C ARG A 12 1.14 11.57 8.50
N GLU A 13 1.29 12.73 9.13
CA GLU A 13 0.31 13.82 9.06
C GLU A 13 0.12 14.35 7.63
N LYS A 14 1.21 14.54 6.88
CA LYS A 14 1.13 14.95 5.47
C LYS A 14 0.42 13.91 4.60
N LEU A 15 0.71 12.63 4.79
CA LEU A 15 0.05 11.54 4.07
C LEU A 15 -1.42 11.43 4.46
N HIS A 16 -1.75 11.63 5.74
CA HIS A 16 -3.12 11.67 6.24
C HIS A 16 -3.93 12.79 5.57
N GLY A 17 -3.34 13.98 5.44
CA GLY A 17 -3.97 15.10 4.72
C GLY A 17 -4.28 14.85 3.24
N LEU A 18 -3.65 13.88 2.59
CA LEU A 18 -3.99 13.47 1.22
C LEU A 18 -5.22 12.57 1.12
N LEU A 19 -5.65 11.97 2.23
CA LEU A 19 -6.76 11.03 2.27
C LEU A 19 -8.07 11.77 2.47
N ARG A 20 -8.90 11.81 1.42
CA ARG A 20 -10.19 12.50 1.46
C ARG A 20 -11.22 11.82 2.36
N HIS A 21 -11.18 10.49 2.46
CA HIS A 21 -12.18 9.70 3.16
C HIS A 21 -11.52 8.65 4.04
N ARG A 22 -12.07 8.46 5.24
CA ARG A 22 -11.69 7.38 6.17
C ARG A 22 -10.18 7.32 6.51
N ALA A 23 -9.50 8.47 6.52
CA ALA A 23 -8.05 8.56 6.72
C ALA A 23 -7.55 7.78 7.94
N ASP A 24 -8.18 7.95 9.10
CA ASP A 24 -7.82 7.22 10.32
C ASP A 24 -7.98 5.71 10.18
N ALA A 25 -9.08 5.25 9.57
CA ALA A 25 -9.33 3.83 9.40
C ALA A 25 -8.34 3.21 8.41
N ILE A 26 -7.97 3.95 7.35
CA ILE A 26 -6.91 3.56 6.41
C ILE A 26 -5.57 3.42 7.14
N PHE A 27 -5.24 4.36 8.02
CA PHE A 27 -4.01 4.30 8.80
C PHE A 27 -4.02 3.17 9.83
N ASN A 28 -5.15 2.88 10.48
CA ASN A 28 -5.28 1.71 11.35
C ASN A 28 -5.05 0.40 10.57
N VAL A 29 -5.57 0.29 9.34
CA VAL A 29 -5.28 -0.86 8.46
C VAL A 29 -3.79 -0.92 8.13
N LEU A 30 -3.16 0.20 7.77
CA LEU A 30 -1.74 0.26 7.43
C LEU A 30 -0.84 -0.16 8.60
N ASP A 31 -1.14 0.32 9.80
CA ASP A 31 -0.39 -0.02 11.01
C ASP A 31 -0.57 -1.49 11.38
N SER A 32 -1.80 -2.00 11.25
CA SER A 32 -2.10 -3.43 11.49
C SER A 32 -1.39 -4.35 10.49
N LEU A 33 -1.34 -3.97 9.20
CA LEU A 33 -0.57 -4.67 8.17
C LEU A 33 0.94 -4.65 8.45
N SER A 34 1.43 -3.53 8.97
CA SER A 34 2.84 -3.39 9.31
C SER A 34 3.22 -4.19 10.55
N GLY A 35 2.29 -4.34 11.50
CA GLY A 35 2.47 -5.11 12.75
C GLY A 35 2.28 -6.62 12.60
N ARG A 36 1.33 -7.07 11.77
CA ARG A 36 0.98 -8.50 11.63
C ARG A 36 1.13 -9.00 10.20
N GLN A 37 2.30 -9.56 9.90
CA GLN A 37 2.58 -10.16 8.59
C GLN A 37 2.02 -11.59 8.43
N SER A 38 1.48 -12.19 9.49
CA SER A 38 0.98 -13.59 9.51
C SER A 38 -0.55 -13.72 9.38
N ALA A 39 -1.28 -12.61 9.19
CA ALA A 39 -2.73 -12.62 9.05
C ALA A 39 -3.17 -13.61 7.94
N GLN A 40 -4.06 -14.55 8.28
CA GLN A 40 -4.59 -15.52 7.30
C GLN A 40 -5.82 -14.99 6.57
N SER A 41 -6.40 -13.91 7.07
CA SER A 41 -7.55 -13.24 6.48
C SER A 41 -7.50 -11.73 6.69
N VAL A 42 -8.16 -10.99 5.81
CA VAL A 42 -8.23 -9.52 5.88
C VAL A 42 -8.93 -9.06 7.16
N VAL A 43 -9.94 -9.82 7.63
CA VAL A 43 -10.68 -9.48 8.85
C VAL A 43 -9.83 -9.63 10.12
N GLU A 44 -8.86 -10.55 10.15
CA GLU A 44 -7.95 -10.70 11.29
C GLU A 44 -7.15 -9.44 11.62
N LEU A 45 -6.90 -8.57 10.63
CA LEU A 45 -6.24 -7.29 10.87
C LEU A 45 -7.05 -6.38 11.81
N SER A 46 -8.37 -6.58 11.91
CA SER A 46 -9.22 -5.84 12.85
C SER A 46 -9.06 -6.28 14.30
N LEU A 47 -8.32 -7.37 14.56
CA LEU A 47 -8.03 -7.87 15.91
C LEU A 47 -6.70 -7.31 16.46
N GLU A 48 -5.92 -6.63 15.63
CA GLU A 48 -4.63 -6.07 16.03
C GLU A 48 -4.81 -4.84 16.93
N VAL A 49 -3.87 -4.64 17.85
CA VAL A 49 -3.90 -3.52 18.81
C VAL A 49 -4.00 -2.14 18.13
N PRO A 50 -3.28 -1.87 17.01
CA PRO A 50 -3.41 -0.60 16.29
C PRO A 50 -4.79 -0.40 15.63
N PHE A 51 -5.61 -1.45 15.54
CA PHE A 51 -6.95 -1.36 14.95
C PHE A 51 -8.02 -1.07 16.00
N GLU A 52 -8.09 0.19 16.43
CA GLU A 52 -9.03 0.64 17.47
C GLU A 52 -10.52 0.62 17.06
N ARG A 53 -10.82 0.30 15.81
CA ARG A 53 -12.16 0.42 15.20
C ARG A 53 -12.83 -0.94 15.03
N ARG A 54 -14.12 -0.93 14.67
CA ARG A 54 -14.85 -2.16 14.36
C ARG A 54 -14.43 -2.72 13.00
N HIS A 55 -14.53 -4.04 12.85
CA HIS A 55 -14.18 -4.73 11.60
C HIS A 55 -14.90 -4.19 10.35
N SER A 56 -16.10 -3.62 10.47
CA SER A 56 -16.79 -2.98 9.34
C SER A 56 -16.01 -1.76 8.79
N SER A 57 -15.34 -1.00 9.66
CA SER A 57 -14.49 0.14 9.27
C SER A 57 -13.28 -0.29 8.45
N LEU A 58 -12.87 -1.56 8.54
CA LEU A 58 -11.77 -2.10 7.75
C LEU A 58 -12.16 -2.18 6.27
N TYR A 59 -13.33 -2.75 5.98
CA TYR A 59 -13.82 -2.86 4.61
C TYR A 59 -14.13 -1.47 4.03
N ASP A 60 -14.77 -0.61 4.82
CA ASP A 60 -14.97 0.81 4.45
C ASP A 60 -13.65 1.51 4.09
N ALA A 61 -12.57 1.28 4.85
CA ALA A 61 -11.26 1.87 4.58
C ALA A 61 -10.66 1.36 3.27
N ILE A 62 -10.74 0.05 3.02
CA ILE A 62 -10.24 -0.59 1.80
C ILE A 62 -10.97 -0.04 0.57
N ASP A 63 -12.30 0.01 0.62
CA ASP A 63 -13.13 0.53 -0.48
C ASP A 63 -12.78 2.00 -0.77
N ASN A 64 -12.59 2.80 0.29
CA ASN A 64 -12.26 4.23 0.16
C ASN A 64 -10.81 4.50 -0.26
N PHE A 65 -9.90 3.54 -0.08
CA PHE A 65 -8.52 3.67 -0.54
C PHE A 65 -8.38 3.40 -2.04
N ALA A 66 -9.19 2.48 -2.59
CA ALA A 66 -9.00 1.90 -3.92
C ALA A 66 -9.97 2.41 -5.01
N HIS A 67 -10.82 3.41 -4.72
CA HIS A 67 -11.84 3.90 -5.66
C HIS A 67 -11.30 4.14 -7.07
N GLY A 68 -12.07 3.71 -8.08
CA GLY A 68 -11.76 3.64 -9.51
C GLY A 68 -11.35 4.96 -10.16
N VAL A 69 -10.15 5.43 -9.82
CA VAL A 69 -9.54 6.60 -10.41
C VAL A 69 -9.02 6.29 -11.81
N SER A 70 -9.24 7.23 -12.73
CA SER A 70 -8.61 7.22 -14.05
C SER A 70 -7.10 7.07 -13.94
N SER A 71 -6.44 6.55 -14.99
CA SER A 71 -4.98 6.40 -14.99
C SER A 71 -4.25 7.73 -14.73
N SER A 72 -4.78 8.85 -15.24
CA SER A 72 -4.23 10.19 -15.00
C SER A 72 -4.32 10.60 -13.53
N GLU A 73 -5.46 10.34 -12.88
CA GLU A 73 -5.63 10.70 -11.49
C GLU A 73 -4.83 9.80 -10.55
N ARG A 74 -4.67 8.51 -10.89
CA ARG A 74 -3.75 7.60 -10.19
C ARG A 74 -2.31 8.11 -10.26
N LEU A 75 -1.85 8.55 -11.44
CA LEU A 75 -0.52 9.13 -11.62
C LEU A 75 -0.35 10.40 -10.76
N LYS A 76 -1.31 11.32 -10.80
CA LYS A 76 -1.28 12.55 -10.00
C LYS A 76 -1.19 12.24 -8.49
N LYS A 77 -2.05 11.36 -7.98
CA LYS A 77 -2.02 10.93 -6.57
C LYS A 77 -0.70 10.24 -6.20
N GLY A 78 -0.14 9.44 -7.12
CA GLY A 78 1.17 8.81 -6.96
C GLY A 78 2.29 9.84 -6.82
N LEU A 79 2.32 10.85 -7.69
CA LEU A 79 3.31 11.93 -7.63
C LEU A 79 3.22 12.76 -6.35
N GLU A 80 2.02 13.07 -5.86
CA GLU A 80 1.85 13.77 -4.56
C GLU A 80 2.42 12.95 -3.40
N ARG A 81 2.20 11.63 -3.38
CA ARG A 81 2.78 10.74 -2.37
C ARG A 81 4.31 10.71 -2.46
N ILE A 82 4.86 10.65 -3.67
CA ILE A 82 6.31 10.68 -3.88
C ILE A 82 6.90 12.01 -3.40
N ARG A 83 6.25 13.15 -3.62
CA ARG A 83 6.71 14.46 -3.12
C ARG A 83 6.82 14.50 -1.59
N ILE A 84 5.91 13.84 -0.89
CA ILE A 84 5.95 13.72 0.57
C ILE A 84 7.07 12.77 1.01
N LEU A 85 7.27 11.64 0.33
CA LEU A 85 8.22 10.61 0.75
C LEU A 85 9.67 10.86 0.31
N ALA A 86 9.89 11.55 -0.82
CA ALA A 86 11.22 11.76 -1.39
C ALA A 86 12.22 12.40 -0.41
N PRO A 87 11.85 13.37 0.45
CA PRO A 87 12.76 13.94 1.44
C PRO A 87 13.19 12.96 2.55
N MET A 88 12.52 11.80 2.70
CA MET A 88 12.93 10.73 3.64
C MET A 88 14.06 9.88 3.09
N LEU A 89 14.27 9.89 1.78
CA LEU A 89 15.24 9.00 1.17
C LEU A 89 16.66 9.39 1.66
N PRO A 90 17.50 8.41 2.05
CA PRO A 90 18.85 8.70 2.53
C PRO A 90 19.76 9.19 1.40
N THR A 91 20.42 10.33 1.58
CA THR A 91 21.34 10.87 0.57
C THR A 91 22.37 9.80 0.13
N PRO A 92 22.50 9.54 -1.19
CA PRO A 92 23.45 8.57 -1.70
C PRO A 92 24.87 8.86 -1.23
N LYS A 93 25.51 7.89 -0.55
CA LYS A 93 26.88 8.05 -0.01
C LYS A 93 27.98 7.61 -0.98
N ARG A 94 27.68 6.65 -1.86
CA ARG A 94 28.68 5.96 -2.73
C ARG A 94 28.65 6.41 -4.20
N ARG A 95 27.57 7.05 -4.63
CA ARG A 95 27.33 7.49 -6.03
C ARG A 95 26.66 8.86 -5.96
N PRO A 96 26.98 9.81 -6.86
CA PRO A 96 26.41 11.16 -6.83
C PRO A 96 24.98 11.23 -7.43
N PHE A 97 24.27 10.10 -7.49
CA PHE A 97 22.95 10.00 -8.10
C PHE A 97 22.07 8.96 -7.38
N TRP A 98 20.77 9.11 -7.53
CA TRP A 98 19.76 8.17 -7.06
C TRP A 98 19.58 7.03 -8.06
N VAL A 99 19.52 5.79 -7.57
CA VAL A 99 19.15 4.63 -8.37
C VAL A 99 17.69 4.29 -8.09
N ILE A 100 16.85 4.36 -9.11
CA ILE A 100 15.42 4.02 -9.03
C ILE A 100 15.21 2.77 -9.88
N ALA A 101 14.87 1.65 -9.22
CA ALA A 101 14.49 0.43 -9.91
C ALA A 101 13.01 0.51 -10.32
N VAL A 102 12.72 0.20 -11.58
CA VAL A 102 11.36 0.12 -12.11
C VAL A 102 11.16 -1.30 -12.61
N ASP A 103 10.15 -1.97 -12.06
CA ASP A 103 9.73 -3.30 -12.47
C ASP A 103 8.20 -3.36 -12.54
N ALA A 104 7.68 -4.27 -13.36
CA ALA A 104 6.26 -4.52 -13.51
C ALA A 104 5.94 -5.96 -13.15
N THR A 105 5.43 -6.17 -11.93
CA THR A 105 4.97 -7.49 -11.49
C THR A 105 3.46 -7.63 -11.75
N PRO A 106 3.01 -8.62 -12.54
CA PRO A 106 1.59 -8.94 -12.64
C PRO A 106 1.01 -9.31 -11.27
N ALA A 107 -0.21 -8.85 -10.96
CA ALA A 107 -0.92 -9.18 -9.73
C ALA A 107 -2.15 -10.06 -10.01
N PRO A 108 -1.99 -11.28 -10.54
CA PRO A 108 -3.12 -12.14 -10.92
C PRO A 108 -3.92 -12.57 -9.69
N ARG A 109 -5.24 -12.63 -9.84
CA ARG A 109 -6.20 -13.01 -8.79
C ARG A 109 -6.79 -14.40 -9.06
N ALA A 110 -5.94 -15.38 -9.39
CA ALA A 110 -6.37 -16.69 -9.91
C ALA A 110 -7.32 -17.46 -8.98
N PHE A 111 -7.25 -17.22 -7.66
CA PHE A 111 -8.09 -17.87 -6.66
C PHE A 111 -9.30 -17.02 -6.22
N SER A 112 -9.49 -15.82 -6.79
CA SER A 112 -10.65 -15.00 -6.46
C SER A 112 -11.88 -15.49 -7.21
N ARG A 113 -12.89 -15.94 -6.46
CA ARG A 113 -14.14 -16.46 -7.01
C ARG A 113 -15.11 -15.34 -7.43
N THR A 114 -14.95 -14.15 -6.86
CA THR A 114 -15.95 -13.06 -6.94
C THR A 114 -15.43 -11.77 -7.56
N LEU A 115 -14.13 -11.63 -7.82
CA LEU A 115 -13.59 -10.43 -8.46
C LEU A 115 -13.87 -10.43 -9.97
N ALA A 116 -14.38 -9.29 -10.46
CA ALA A 116 -14.74 -9.09 -11.86
C ALA A 116 -13.51 -9.10 -12.80
N ASP A 117 -12.33 -8.71 -12.30
CA ASP A 117 -11.08 -8.56 -13.05
C ASP A 117 -10.14 -9.78 -12.93
N ARG A 118 -10.69 -10.98 -12.80
CA ARG A 118 -9.93 -12.24 -12.75
C ARG A 118 -9.16 -12.52 -14.04
N SER A 119 -8.04 -11.84 -14.24
CA SER A 119 -7.14 -12.15 -15.35
C SER A 119 -6.51 -13.52 -15.10
N ILE A 120 -6.92 -14.50 -15.91
CA ILE A 120 -6.24 -15.79 -16.01
C ILE A 120 -5.00 -15.54 -16.86
N VAL A 121 -3.84 -15.41 -16.24
CA VAL A 121 -2.58 -15.56 -16.97
C VAL A 121 -2.41 -17.07 -17.17
N TYR A 122 -2.57 -17.54 -18.41
CA TYR A 122 -2.21 -18.91 -18.77
C TYR A 122 -0.74 -19.15 -18.36
N ARG A 123 -0.53 -19.94 -17.31
CA ARG A 123 0.81 -20.43 -16.97
C ARG A 123 1.13 -21.54 -17.96
N TRP A 124 1.97 -21.26 -18.95
CA TRP A 124 2.51 -22.28 -19.85
C TRP A 124 3.45 -23.16 -19.02
N TRP A 125 2.94 -24.31 -18.56
CA TRP A 125 3.80 -25.38 -18.07
C TRP A 125 4.45 -26.01 -19.29
N GLY A 126 5.62 -25.48 -19.67
CA GLY A 126 6.48 -26.18 -20.59
C GLY A 126 6.83 -27.52 -19.97
N THR A 127 6.28 -28.60 -20.50
CA THR A 127 6.74 -29.95 -20.26
C THR A 127 8.14 -30.08 -20.84
N ALA A 128 9.15 -29.73 -20.05
CA ALA A 128 10.49 -30.25 -20.25
C ALA A 128 10.51 -31.71 -19.74
N THR A 129 9.91 -32.61 -20.52
CA THR A 129 10.24 -34.02 -20.43
C THR A 129 11.66 -34.20 -20.97
N ARG A 130 12.45 -34.89 -20.15
CA ARG A 130 13.84 -35.30 -20.38
C ARG A 130 14.07 -36.02 -21.70
#